data_AF-A0A934S6S8-F1
#
_entry.id   AF-A0A934S6S8-F1
#
_cell.length_a   1.000
_cell.length_b   1.000
_cell.length_c   1.000
_cell.angle_alpha   90.00
_cell.angle_beta   90.00
_cell.angle_gamma   90.00
#
_symmetry.space_group_name_H-M   'P 1'
#
loop_
_entity.id
_entity.type
_entity.pdbx_description
1 polymer ?
#
loop_
_entity_poly.entity_id
_entity_poly.type
_entity_poly.pdbx_seq_one_letter_code
_entity_poly.pdbx_strand_id
1 'polypeptide(L)'
;MNPNTFKKLSVAALALGASAISLQAGSFKEMSGHLDLDGDFVGYMDFDGEGKVLGDKLNVIYQQFADSNPNVPPFPIDFPAIFETLGFGSVRSMGMSSTEVEQGLHRNRSVTLLEGDPAGLFGVYSLDKIGFRAAKIAPADASTVISGRFDFDAIVSTAQSLASTIMGPMGEGMVMQGLGQPVADTDITVGELVSALSGGMDLIVVQNMENPAAPDIKGYLALKGAGGLVERLEPMMTQMGVQFSDTDKGRVADLSMFLQGAPIGLFVEVSSDSNDLLIYTDSEWVKTLGTGEGLVDSAAYQRVAGRLPEDAAFYAYSSGVEVDQLVGLLEQNPEMAAFAPLIANAVESLLGGFLAPSASATYREGDALITEGYSGFSYKDAVAVLPVGIAGGVGIAAAAEKMKKAQSWSGGSADGGTSEGAGEDSE
;
A
#
# COMPACT_ATOMS: atom_id res chain seq x y z
N MET A 1 30.24 3.04 -18.40
CA MET A 1 29.03 3.44 -19.14
C MET A 1 29.27 4.76 -19.87
N ASN A 2 28.94 4.86 -21.16
CA ASN A 2 29.22 6.03 -21.98
C ASN A 2 28.08 7.08 -21.81
N PRO A 3 28.37 8.36 -21.47
CA PRO A 3 27.36 9.41 -21.22
C PRO A 3 26.42 9.69 -22.41
N ASN A 4 26.80 9.29 -23.63
CA ASN A 4 25.93 9.37 -24.80
C ASN A 4 24.77 8.35 -24.81
N THR A 5 24.84 7.30 -23.99
CA THR A 5 23.80 6.27 -23.88
C THR A 5 22.62 6.77 -23.04
N PHE A 6 22.91 7.52 -21.97
CA PHE A 6 21.91 8.08 -21.06
C PHE A 6 21.06 9.18 -21.73
N LYS A 7 21.67 9.99 -22.60
CA LYS A 7 20.97 11.03 -23.37
C LYS A 7 20.03 10.48 -24.46
N LYS A 8 20.36 9.32 -25.04
CA LYS A 8 19.50 8.69 -26.06
C LYS A 8 18.28 8.00 -25.43
N LEU A 9 18.46 7.37 -24.26
CA LEU A 9 17.36 6.79 -23.48
C LEU A 9 16.37 7.84 -22.97
N SER A 10 16.85 9.02 -22.55
CA SER A 10 16.00 10.10 -22.05
C SER A 10 15.18 10.78 -23.16
N VAL A 11 15.71 10.90 -24.38
CA VAL A 11 14.96 11.43 -25.53
C VAL A 11 13.93 10.41 -26.05
N ALA A 12 14.24 9.11 -26.00
CA ALA A 12 13.27 8.05 -26.32
C ALA A 12 12.12 7.97 -25.28
N ALA A 13 12.44 8.13 -23.99
CA ALA A 13 11.45 8.20 -22.92
C ALA A 13 10.53 9.44 -23.02
N LEU A 14 11.08 10.59 -23.45
CA LEU A 14 10.29 11.81 -23.68
C LEU A 14 9.42 11.75 -24.95
N ALA A 15 9.84 11.00 -25.99
CA ALA A 15 9.05 10.81 -27.20
C ALA A 15 7.90 9.81 -27.03
N LEU A 16 7.99 8.89 -26.05
CA LEU A 16 6.91 7.97 -25.69
C LEU A 16 5.69 8.69 -25.10
N GLY A 17 5.85 9.89 -24.54
CA GLY A 17 4.76 10.67 -23.95
C GLY A 17 3.89 11.46 -24.94
N ALA A 18 4.18 11.43 -26.25
CA ALA A 18 3.56 12.36 -27.20
C ALA A 18 2.83 11.73 -28.41
N SER A 19 2.66 10.40 -28.46
CA SER A 19 2.19 9.74 -29.68
C SER A 19 0.80 9.09 -29.53
N ALA A 20 -0.21 9.87 -29.93
CA ALA A 20 -1.52 9.43 -30.46
C ALA A 20 -2.51 8.70 -29.54
N ILE A 21 -3.25 9.48 -28.74
CA ILE A 21 -4.56 9.08 -28.21
C ILE A 21 -5.53 9.01 -29.41
N SER A 22 -5.67 7.83 -29.99
CA SER A 22 -6.81 7.49 -30.83
C SER A 22 -7.96 7.16 -29.87
N LEU A 23 -8.79 8.15 -29.53
CA LEU A 23 -10.06 7.89 -28.82
C LEU A 23 -10.90 6.94 -29.69
N GLN A 24 -10.92 5.65 -29.38
CA GLN A 24 -11.93 4.79 -29.95
C GLN A 24 -13.28 5.18 -29.33
N ALA A 25 -14.25 5.52 -30.17
CA ALA A 25 -15.57 5.98 -29.72
C ALA A 25 -16.36 4.92 -28.92
N GLY A 26 -15.94 3.65 -28.95
CA GLY A 26 -16.60 2.52 -28.27
C GLY A 26 -16.29 2.43 -26.78
N SER A 27 -15.00 2.31 -26.42
CA SER A 27 -14.52 2.23 -25.02
C SER A 27 -14.87 3.49 -24.24
N PHE A 28 -14.74 4.68 -24.84
CA PHE A 28 -15.14 5.93 -24.19
C PHE A 28 -16.64 5.99 -23.89
N LYS A 29 -17.50 5.52 -24.81
CA LYS A 29 -18.96 5.53 -24.58
C LYS A 29 -19.35 4.62 -23.43
N GLU A 30 -18.79 3.43 -23.38
CA GLU A 30 -18.98 2.48 -22.28
C GLU A 30 -18.48 3.08 -20.96
N MET A 31 -17.25 3.59 -20.94
CA MET A 31 -16.64 4.25 -19.77
C MET A 31 -17.48 5.42 -19.27
N SER A 32 -17.98 6.25 -20.19
CA SER A 32 -18.78 7.43 -19.85
C SER A 32 -20.09 7.10 -19.14
N GLY A 33 -20.59 5.85 -19.25
CA GLY A 33 -21.74 5.37 -18.49
C GLY A 33 -21.46 5.18 -17.00
N HIS A 34 -20.19 5.08 -16.61
CA HIS A 34 -19.76 4.87 -15.22
C HIS A 34 -19.09 6.11 -14.60
N LEU A 35 -18.79 7.15 -15.39
CA LEU A 35 -18.17 8.38 -14.92
C LEU A 35 -19.20 9.49 -14.70
N ASP A 36 -18.93 10.36 -13.74
CA ASP A 36 -19.71 11.58 -13.50
C ASP A 36 -19.17 12.69 -14.42
N LEU A 37 -19.71 12.77 -15.64
CA LEU A 37 -19.19 13.65 -16.70
C LEU A 37 -19.47 15.15 -16.50
N ASP A 38 -20.44 15.47 -15.64
CA ASP A 38 -20.81 16.82 -15.24
C ASP A 38 -20.00 17.34 -14.03
N GLY A 39 -19.08 16.51 -13.55
CA GLY A 39 -18.17 16.80 -12.45
C GLY A 39 -17.09 17.84 -12.75
N ASP A 40 -16.31 18.18 -11.72
CA ASP A 40 -15.22 19.15 -11.80
C ASP A 40 -13.91 18.56 -12.33
N PHE A 41 -13.86 17.23 -12.47
CA PHE A 41 -12.77 16.49 -13.07
C PHE A 41 -13.28 15.30 -13.86
N VAL A 42 -12.77 15.12 -15.08
CA VAL A 42 -12.91 13.88 -15.86
C VAL A 42 -11.57 13.60 -16.54
N GLY A 43 -11.00 12.43 -16.25
CA GLY A 43 -9.83 11.87 -16.92
C GLY A 43 -10.22 10.58 -17.63
N TYR A 44 -9.69 10.37 -18.82
CA TYR A 44 -9.89 9.15 -19.59
C TYR A 44 -8.60 8.78 -20.30
N MET A 45 -8.23 7.50 -20.22
CA MET A 45 -7.12 6.91 -20.93
C MET A 45 -7.61 5.63 -21.61
N ASP A 46 -7.41 5.55 -22.92
CA ASP A 46 -7.67 4.35 -23.70
C ASP A 46 -6.41 3.49 -23.72
N PHE A 47 -6.54 2.21 -23.41
CA PHE A 47 -5.42 1.26 -23.39
C PHE A 47 -5.59 0.15 -24.44
N ASP A 48 -6.69 0.17 -25.22
CA ASP A 48 -7.00 -0.87 -26.19
C ASP A 48 -5.86 -1.03 -27.21
N GLY A 49 -5.19 -2.18 -27.15
CA GLY A 49 -4.03 -2.51 -27.96
C GLY A 49 -2.72 -1.77 -27.61
N GLU A 50 -2.71 -0.87 -26.62
CA GLU A 50 -1.53 -0.09 -26.25
C GLU A 50 -0.43 -0.95 -25.60
N GLY A 51 -0.81 -1.96 -24.80
CA GLY A 51 0.16 -2.88 -24.17
C GLY A 51 1.03 -3.61 -25.19
N LYS A 52 0.43 -4.03 -26.31
CA LYS A 52 1.15 -4.62 -27.43
C LYS A 52 2.08 -3.61 -28.11
N VAL A 53 1.59 -2.40 -28.39
CA VAL A 53 2.38 -1.34 -29.03
C VAL A 53 3.58 -0.93 -28.17
N LEU A 54 3.39 -0.76 -26.85
CA LEU A 54 4.46 -0.47 -25.90
C LEU A 54 5.44 -1.64 -25.80
N GLY A 55 4.93 -2.87 -25.73
CA GLY A 55 5.76 -4.08 -25.75
C GLY A 55 6.63 -4.18 -27.00
N ASP A 56 6.05 -3.97 -28.18
CA ASP A 56 6.78 -4.00 -29.45
C ASP A 56 7.90 -2.93 -29.50
N LYS A 57 7.63 -1.73 -28.96
CA LYS A 57 8.64 -0.67 -28.85
C LYS A 57 9.77 -1.06 -27.89
N LEU A 58 9.45 -1.66 -26.74
CA LEU A 58 10.46 -2.14 -25.78
C LEU A 58 11.30 -3.28 -26.37
N ASN A 59 10.69 -4.19 -27.15
CA ASN A 59 11.41 -5.24 -27.88
C ASN A 59 12.47 -4.62 -28.80
N VAL A 60 12.13 -3.58 -29.56
CA VAL A 60 13.08 -2.87 -30.44
C VAL A 60 14.23 -2.24 -29.64
N ILE A 61 13.92 -1.56 -28.53
CA ILE A 61 14.93 -0.93 -27.67
C ILE A 61 15.88 -1.99 -27.09
N TYR A 62 15.34 -3.13 -26.64
CA TYR A 62 16.12 -4.23 -26.10
C TYR A 62 17.03 -4.86 -27.15
N GLN A 63 16.55 -5.09 -28.37
CA GLN A 63 17.38 -5.61 -29.47
C GLN A 63 18.52 -4.64 -29.80
N GLN A 64 18.25 -3.33 -29.87
CA GLN A 64 19.30 -2.32 -30.08
C GLN A 64 20.34 -2.31 -28.95
N PHE A 65 19.90 -2.51 -27.71
CA PHE A 65 20.79 -2.62 -26.55
C PHE A 65 21.64 -3.89 -26.62
N ALA A 66 21.06 -5.05 -26.93
CA ALA A 66 21.76 -6.32 -27.06
C ALA A 66 22.82 -6.26 -28.18
N ASP A 67 22.46 -5.73 -29.35
CA ASP A 67 23.37 -5.52 -30.49
C ASP A 67 24.56 -4.63 -30.13
N SER A 68 24.33 -3.62 -29.28
CA SER A 68 25.35 -2.67 -28.83
C SER A 68 26.21 -3.20 -27.68
N ASN A 69 25.82 -4.30 -27.03
CA ASN A 69 26.47 -4.84 -25.83
C ASN A 69 26.68 -6.36 -25.96
N PRO A 70 27.68 -6.81 -26.75
CA PRO A 70 27.91 -8.23 -27.04
C PRO A 70 28.26 -9.10 -25.82
N ASN A 71 28.54 -8.48 -24.66
CA ASN A 71 28.77 -9.19 -23.41
C ASN A 71 27.47 -9.52 -22.65
N VAL A 72 26.32 -8.99 -23.09
CA VAL A 72 25.01 -9.31 -22.53
C VAL A 72 24.43 -10.49 -23.33
N PRO A 73 24.12 -11.62 -22.69
CA PRO A 73 23.46 -12.72 -23.38
C PRO A 73 22.13 -12.24 -23.98
N PRO A 74 21.80 -12.58 -25.24
CA PRO A 74 20.49 -12.28 -25.80
C PRO A 74 19.45 -13.19 -25.11
N PHE A 75 18.64 -12.59 -24.24
CA PHE A 75 17.46 -13.25 -23.70
C PHE A 75 16.29 -13.02 -24.66
N PRO A 76 15.52 -14.04 -25.03
CA PRO A 76 14.34 -13.86 -25.88
C PRO A 76 13.22 -13.22 -25.05
N ILE A 77 13.31 -11.91 -24.82
CA ILE A 77 12.28 -11.15 -24.12
C ILE A 77 11.14 -10.83 -25.08
N ASP A 78 9.93 -11.25 -24.70
CA ASP A 78 8.67 -10.86 -25.35
C ASP A 78 7.93 -9.88 -24.42
N PHE A 79 8.22 -8.58 -24.57
CA PHE A 79 7.56 -7.56 -23.74
C PHE A 79 6.02 -7.53 -23.90
N PRO A 80 5.44 -7.69 -25.10
CA PRO A 80 3.99 -7.86 -25.24
C PRO A 80 3.44 -8.99 -24.37
N ALA A 81 4.04 -10.18 -24.41
CA ALA A 81 3.61 -11.30 -23.57
C ALA A 81 3.78 -11.03 -22.06
N ILE A 82 4.83 -10.29 -21.67
CA ILE A 82 5.02 -9.85 -20.28
C ILE A 82 3.90 -8.90 -19.84
N PHE A 83 3.52 -7.91 -20.66
CA PHE A 83 2.43 -7.00 -20.34
C PHE A 83 1.08 -7.73 -20.22
N GLU A 84 0.83 -8.70 -21.11
CA GLU A 84 -0.35 -9.55 -21.03
C GLU A 84 -0.36 -10.37 -19.74
N THR A 85 0.77 -11.01 -19.40
CA THR A 85 0.93 -11.80 -18.17
C THR A 85 0.73 -10.96 -16.91
N LEU A 86 1.21 -9.71 -16.90
CA LEU A 86 1.02 -8.78 -15.78
C LEU A 86 -0.45 -8.34 -15.60
N GLY A 87 -1.32 -8.64 -16.56
CA GLY A 87 -2.74 -8.30 -16.54
C GLY A 87 -3.08 -7.00 -17.27
N PHE A 88 -2.09 -6.28 -17.82
CA PHE A 88 -2.35 -5.05 -18.58
C PHE A 88 -3.09 -5.33 -19.89
N GLY A 89 -2.95 -6.54 -20.44
CA GLY A 89 -3.69 -6.97 -21.62
C GLY A 89 -5.22 -7.05 -21.39
N SER A 90 -5.64 -7.22 -20.13
CA SER A 90 -7.07 -7.21 -19.77
C SER A 90 -7.63 -5.80 -19.64
N VAL A 91 -6.81 -4.74 -19.61
CA VAL A 91 -7.30 -3.37 -19.42
C VAL A 91 -7.61 -2.73 -20.76
N ARG A 92 -8.89 -2.44 -21.00
CA ARG A 92 -9.34 -1.73 -22.22
C ARG A 92 -9.20 -0.23 -22.07
N SER A 93 -9.60 0.32 -20.93
CA SER A 93 -9.48 1.75 -20.64
C SER A 93 -9.58 2.03 -19.14
N MET A 94 -9.07 3.18 -18.72
CA MET A 94 -9.27 3.70 -17.37
C MET A 94 -9.89 5.09 -17.43
N GLY A 95 -10.82 5.33 -16.52
CA GLY A 95 -11.53 6.58 -16.36
C GLY A 95 -11.51 7.02 -14.91
N MET A 96 -11.48 8.33 -14.70
CA MET A 96 -11.55 8.92 -13.37
C MET A 96 -12.48 10.13 -13.44
N SER A 97 -13.37 10.28 -12.47
CA SER A 97 -14.21 11.47 -12.34
C SER A 97 -14.31 11.93 -10.91
N SER A 98 -14.47 13.24 -10.72
CA SER A 98 -14.78 13.83 -9.43
C SER A 98 -15.96 14.76 -9.57
N THR A 99 -16.85 14.76 -8.57
CA THR A 99 -17.97 15.69 -8.47
C THR A 99 -18.13 16.10 -7.02
N GLU A 100 -18.22 17.41 -6.75
CA GLU A 100 -18.57 17.89 -5.42
C GLU A 100 -20.03 17.57 -5.11
N VAL A 101 -20.27 16.83 -4.02
CA VAL A 101 -21.61 16.37 -3.62
C VAL A 101 -22.16 17.06 -2.38
N GLU A 102 -21.29 17.76 -1.66
CA GLU A 102 -21.55 18.59 -0.49
C GLU A 102 -20.31 19.50 -0.32
N GLN A 103 -20.45 20.64 0.37
CA GLN A 103 -19.34 21.56 0.57
C GLN A 103 -18.08 20.87 1.10
N GLY A 104 -17.02 20.86 0.29
CA GLY A 104 -15.74 20.25 0.62
C GLY A 104 -15.74 18.72 0.67
N LEU A 105 -16.76 18.06 0.09
CA LEU A 105 -16.85 16.61 -0.05
C LEU A 105 -17.06 16.24 -1.51
N HIS A 106 -16.12 15.47 -2.05
CA HIS A 106 -16.15 15.02 -3.44
C HIS A 106 -16.45 13.54 -3.51
N ARG A 107 -17.33 13.17 -4.45
CA ARG A 107 -17.44 11.80 -4.96
C ARG A 107 -16.36 11.60 -6.02
N ASN A 108 -15.47 10.64 -5.78
CA ASN A 108 -14.41 10.25 -6.67
C ASN A 108 -14.70 8.86 -7.21
N ARG A 109 -14.80 8.70 -8.54
CA ARG A 109 -14.95 7.40 -9.19
C ARG A 109 -13.75 7.12 -10.06
N SER A 110 -13.09 6.00 -9.82
CA SER A 110 -12.11 5.41 -10.73
C SER A 110 -12.73 4.17 -11.35
N VAL A 111 -12.66 4.05 -12.66
CA VAL A 111 -13.26 2.96 -13.42
C VAL A 111 -12.19 2.35 -14.30
N THR A 112 -12.02 1.04 -14.22
CA THR A 112 -11.18 0.28 -15.14
C THR A 112 -12.09 -0.64 -15.93
N LEU A 113 -12.19 -0.42 -17.24
CA LEU A 113 -12.86 -1.36 -18.13
C LEU A 113 -11.91 -2.49 -18.46
N LEU A 114 -12.38 -3.71 -18.23
CA LEU A 114 -11.64 -4.93 -18.41
C LEU A 114 -12.16 -5.71 -19.62
N GLU A 115 -11.33 -6.60 -20.15
CA GLU A 115 -11.74 -7.68 -21.04
C GLU A 115 -11.80 -8.98 -20.22
N GLY A 116 -13.01 -9.33 -19.78
CA GLY A 116 -13.22 -10.49 -18.90
C GLY A 116 -12.87 -10.22 -17.43
N ASP A 117 -12.44 -11.27 -16.72
CA ASP A 117 -12.10 -11.20 -15.30
C ASP A 117 -10.68 -10.62 -15.08
N PRO A 118 -10.44 -9.92 -13.96
CA PRO A 118 -9.09 -9.46 -13.61
C PRO A 118 -8.08 -10.60 -13.65
N ALA A 119 -6.98 -10.39 -14.37
CA ALA A 119 -5.91 -11.35 -14.52
C ALA A 119 -4.56 -10.75 -14.12
N GLY A 120 -3.53 -11.58 -14.04
CA GLY A 120 -2.18 -11.14 -13.66
C GLY A 120 -2.17 -10.52 -12.26
N LEU A 121 -1.53 -9.36 -12.13
CA LEU A 121 -1.46 -8.64 -10.85
C LEU A 121 -2.82 -8.09 -10.40
N PHE A 122 -3.76 -7.86 -11.32
CA PHE A 122 -5.12 -7.45 -10.97
C PHE A 122 -5.96 -8.59 -10.41
N GLY A 123 -5.55 -9.84 -10.63
CA GLY A 123 -6.20 -11.03 -10.07
C GLY A 123 -6.14 -11.08 -8.53
N VAL A 124 -5.29 -10.27 -7.89
CA VAL A 124 -5.23 -10.18 -6.43
C VAL A 124 -6.54 -9.68 -5.81
N TYR A 125 -7.31 -8.88 -6.56
CA TYR A 125 -8.61 -8.42 -6.11
C TYR A 125 -9.63 -9.51 -6.41
N SER A 126 -9.99 -10.29 -5.39
CA SER A 126 -11.15 -11.17 -5.49
C SER A 126 -12.40 -10.28 -5.63
N LEU A 127 -13.17 -10.49 -6.69
CA LEU A 127 -14.35 -9.68 -6.99
C LEU A 127 -15.60 -10.08 -6.19
N ASP A 128 -15.46 -11.08 -5.33
CA ASP A 128 -16.51 -11.52 -4.43
C ASP A 128 -16.87 -10.39 -3.46
N LYS A 129 -18.15 -10.02 -3.45
CA LYS A 129 -18.64 -8.99 -2.55
C LYS A 129 -18.59 -9.47 -1.11
N ILE A 130 -18.09 -8.61 -0.24
CA ILE A 130 -18.15 -8.78 1.20
C ILE A 130 -18.82 -7.56 1.84
N GLY A 131 -19.58 -7.79 2.90
CA GLY A 131 -20.06 -6.70 3.74
C GLY A 131 -18.90 -6.03 4.48
N PHE A 132 -19.09 -4.78 4.89
CA PHE A 132 -18.10 -3.99 5.65
C PHE A 132 -17.98 -4.46 7.11
N ARG A 133 -17.57 -5.72 7.31
CA ARG A 133 -17.55 -6.40 8.62
C ARG A 133 -16.67 -5.66 9.62
N ALA A 134 -15.49 -5.23 9.19
CA ALA A 134 -14.55 -4.52 10.05
C ALA A 134 -15.17 -3.22 10.58
N ALA A 135 -15.88 -2.46 9.73
CA ALA A 135 -16.53 -1.22 10.13
C ALA A 135 -17.63 -1.47 11.17
N LYS A 136 -18.40 -2.55 11.03
CA LYS A 136 -19.50 -2.90 11.95
C LYS A 136 -19.04 -3.24 13.37
N ILE A 137 -17.79 -3.68 13.55
CA ILE A 137 -17.23 -4.01 14.87
C ILE A 137 -16.20 -2.98 15.36
N ALA A 138 -15.78 -2.06 14.50
CA ALA A 138 -14.82 -1.04 14.84
C ALA A 138 -15.40 -0.05 15.88
N PRO A 139 -14.60 0.36 16.88
CA PRO A 139 -15.01 1.39 17.83
C PRO A 139 -15.14 2.75 17.13
N ALA A 140 -15.87 3.68 17.74
CA ALA A 140 -16.11 5.02 17.19
C ALA A 140 -14.83 5.82 16.86
N ASP A 141 -13.73 5.54 17.55
CA ASP A 141 -12.42 6.19 17.40
C ASP A 141 -11.46 5.45 16.43
N ALA A 142 -11.95 4.46 15.68
CA ALA A 142 -11.14 3.77 14.68
C ALA A 142 -10.64 4.74 13.60
N SER A 143 -9.32 4.78 13.44
CA SER A 143 -8.66 5.67 12.49
C SER A 143 -8.57 5.08 11.08
N THR A 144 -8.48 3.76 10.98
CA THR A 144 -8.48 3.06 9.69
C THR A 144 -9.24 1.76 9.79
N VAL A 145 -10.06 1.50 8.78
CA VAL A 145 -10.80 0.24 8.65
C VAL A 145 -10.68 -0.25 7.22
N ILE A 146 -10.34 -1.52 7.04
CA ILE A 146 -10.29 -2.17 5.73
C ILE A 146 -11.05 -3.50 5.82
N SER A 147 -11.84 -3.79 4.80
CA SER A 147 -12.42 -5.12 4.56
C SER A 147 -12.18 -5.46 3.09
N GLY A 148 -11.53 -6.58 2.80
CA GLY A 148 -11.33 -7.04 1.41
C GLY A 148 -11.25 -8.54 1.28
N ARG A 149 -11.29 -9.04 0.04
CA ARG A 149 -10.82 -10.39 -0.29
C ARG A 149 -9.62 -10.32 -1.22
N PHE A 150 -8.56 -11.03 -0.85
CA PHE A 150 -7.31 -11.04 -1.58
C PHE A 150 -6.99 -12.45 -2.05
N ASP A 151 -6.59 -12.58 -3.31
CA ASP A 151 -6.07 -13.81 -3.89
C ASP A 151 -4.57 -13.65 -4.15
N PHE A 152 -3.74 -14.07 -3.20
CA PHE A 152 -2.29 -14.01 -3.37
C PHE A 152 -1.77 -15.14 -4.27
N ASP A 153 -2.57 -16.18 -4.55
CA ASP A 153 -2.20 -17.20 -5.54
C ASP A 153 -2.13 -16.59 -6.95
N ALA A 154 -2.88 -15.52 -7.22
CA ALA A 154 -2.75 -14.74 -8.45
C ALA A 154 -1.35 -14.13 -8.62
N ILE A 155 -0.70 -13.69 -7.54
CA ILE A 155 0.69 -13.18 -7.58
C ILE A 155 1.65 -14.32 -7.93
N VAL A 156 1.43 -15.49 -7.32
CA VAL A 156 2.23 -16.69 -7.56
C VAL A 156 2.12 -17.15 -9.01
N SER A 157 0.91 -17.28 -9.53
CA SER A 157 0.66 -17.71 -10.92
C SER A 157 1.21 -16.71 -11.94
N THR A 158 1.14 -15.41 -11.64
CA THR A 158 1.76 -14.34 -12.43
C THR A 158 3.28 -14.48 -12.42
N ALA A 159 3.91 -14.67 -11.26
CA ALA A 159 5.36 -14.83 -11.14
C ALA A 159 5.87 -16.07 -11.88
N GLN A 160 5.15 -17.20 -11.78
CA GLN A 160 5.45 -18.43 -12.53
C GLN A 160 5.39 -18.19 -14.04
N SER A 161 4.31 -17.57 -14.51
CA SER A 161 4.11 -17.26 -15.93
C SER A 161 5.19 -16.33 -16.47
N LEU A 162 5.56 -15.28 -15.72
CA LEU A 162 6.65 -14.37 -16.09
C LEU A 162 8.00 -15.10 -16.15
N ALA A 163 8.30 -15.93 -15.16
CA ALA A 163 9.55 -16.68 -15.14
C ALA A 163 9.64 -17.67 -16.31
N SER A 164 8.51 -18.31 -16.67
CA SER A 164 8.41 -19.17 -17.84
C SER A 164 8.61 -18.39 -19.15
N THR A 165 8.03 -17.20 -19.27
CA THR A 165 8.21 -16.33 -20.44
C THR A 165 9.66 -15.87 -20.61
N ILE A 166 10.36 -15.54 -19.53
CA ILE A 166 11.73 -14.98 -19.58
C ILE A 166 12.80 -16.07 -19.70
N MET A 167 12.64 -17.19 -18.97
CA MET A 167 13.68 -18.22 -18.81
C MET A 167 13.24 -19.61 -19.31
N GLY A 168 12.06 -19.74 -19.91
CA GLY A 168 11.48 -21.02 -20.31
C GLY A 168 11.12 -21.90 -19.11
N PRO A 169 10.99 -23.23 -19.31
CA PRO A 169 10.62 -24.18 -18.25
C PRO A 169 11.55 -24.15 -17.02
N MET A 170 12.80 -23.68 -17.18
CA MET A 170 13.74 -23.49 -16.07
C MET A 170 13.25 -22.42 -15.09
N GLY A 171 12.70 -21.30 -15.59
CA GLY A 171 12.21 -20.21 -14.75
C GLY A 171 11.01 -20.64 -13.91
N GLU A 172 10.05 -21.33 -14.53
CA GLU A 172 8.92 -21.94 -13.82
C GLU A 172 9.40 -22.90 -12.72
N GLY A 173 10.37 -23.77 -13.04
CA GLY A 173 10.99 -24.68 -12.08
C GLY A 173 11.64 -23.95 -10.89
N MET A 174 12.29 -22.81 -11.11
CA MET A 174 12.89 -22.00 -10.04
C MET A 174 11.83 -21.39 -9.12
N VAL A 175 10.72 -20.89 -9.68
CA VAL A 175 9.62 -20.35 -8.88
C VAL A 175 8.97 -21.47 -8.05
N MET A 176 8.67 -22.61 -8.67
CA MET A 176 8.11 -23.78 -7.97
C MET A 176 9.06 -24.32 -6.91
N GLN A 177 10.36 -24.34 -7.16
CA GLN A 177 11.37 -24.73 -6.17
C GLN A 177 11.37 -23.77 -4.98
N GLY A 178 11.27 -22.46 -5.23
CA GLY A 178 11.18 -21.44 -4.18
C GLY A 178 9.93 -21.57 -3.33
N LEU A 179 8.77 -21.77 -3.98
CA LEU A 179 7.49 -21.97 -3.31
C LEU A 179 7.44 -23.28 -2.52
N GLY A 180 8.14 -24.32 -3.01
CA GLY A 180 8.28 -25.60 -2.31
C GLY A 180 9.34 -25.61 -1.22
N GLN A 181 10.07 -24.52 -0.99
CA GLN A 181 10.97 -24.44 0.17
C GLN A 181 10.14 -24.38 1.45
N PRO A 182 10.50 -25.17 2.48
CA PRO A 182 9.90 -25.00 3.79
C PRO A 182 10.30 -23.65 4.37
N VAL A 183 9.36 -23.00 5.06
CA VAL A 183 9.66 -21.90 5.98
C VAL A 183 10.52 -22.49 7.10
N ALA A 184 11.60 -21.79 7.45
CA ALA A 184 12.62 -22.29 8.38
C ALA A 184 11.98 -22.86 9.65
N ASP A 185 12.42 -24.06 10.04
CA ASP A 185 11.95 -24.78 11.23
C ASP A 185 10.45 -25.13 11.26
N THR A 186 9.79 -25.16 10.09
CA THR A 186 8.39 -25.57 9.92
C THR A 186 8.23 -26.62 8.83
N ASP A 187 7.07 -27.28 8.80
CA ASP A 187 6.65 -28.16 7.69
C ASP A 187 5.87 -27.40 6.59
N ILE A 188 5.72 -26.08 6.73
CA ILE A 188 4.94 -25.21 5.84
C ILE A 188 5.82 -24.76 4.69
N THR A 189 5.39 -24.99 3.47
CA THR A 189 6.07 -24.43 2.30
C THR A 189 5.68 -22.95 2.09
N VAL A 190 6.55 -22.17 1.44
CA VAL A 190 6.23 -20.77 1.12
C VAL A 190 4.93 -20.66 0.30
N GLY A 191 4.69 -21.60 -0.62
CA GLY A 191 3.44 -21.66 -1.39
C GLY A 191 2.21 -21.87 -0.51
N GLU A 192 2.26 -22.83 0.42
CA GLU A 192 1.15 -23.05 1.37
C GLU A 192 0.88 -21.83 2.26
N LEU A 193 1.94 -21.12 2.68
CA LEU A 193 1.78 -19.89 3.44
C LEU A 193 1.05 -18.81 2.62
N VAL A 194 1.43 -18.61 1.36
CA VAL A 194 0.78 -17.64 0.47
C VAL A 194 -0.70 -17.99 0.24
N SER A 195 -1.00 -19.26 -0.04
CA SER A 195 -2.38 -19.71 -0.25
C SER A 195 -3.21 -19.57 1.03
N ALA A 196 -2.63 -19.85 2.21
CA ALA A 196 -3.33 -19.71 3.48
C ALA A 196 -3.59 -18.25 3.89
N LEU A 197 -2.79 -17.30 3.41
CA LEU A 197 -3.03 -15.86 3.60
C LEU A 197 -4.06 -15.29 2.60
N SER A 198 -4.40 -16.06 1.55
CA SER A 198 -5.45 -15.68 0.61
C SER A 198 -6.83 -15.87 1.23
N GLY A 199 -7.75 -14.97 0.92
CA GLY A 199 -9.11 -14.99 1.44
C GLY A 199 -9.57 -13.64 1.97
N GLY A 200 -10.51 -13.68 2.91
CA GLY A 200 -11.05 -12.47 3.53
C GLY A 200 -10.05 -11.84 4.50
N MET A 201 -9.91 -10.53 4.44
CA MET A 201 -9.09 -9.75 5.36
C MET A 201 -9.91 -8.61 5.94
N ASP A 202 -9.87 -8.47 7.27
CA ASP A 202 -10.46 -7.34 8.00
C ASP A 202 -9.34 -6.68 8.83
N LEU A 203 -9.16 -5.37 8.70
CA LEU A 203 -8.18 -4.58 9.46
C LEU A 203 -8.91 -3.45 10.19
N ILE A 204 -8.58 -3.25 11.46
CA ILE A 204 -9.01 -2.11 12.27
C ILE A 204 -7.77 -1.55 12.95
N VAL A 205 -7.59 -0.24 12.82
CA VAL A 205 -6.53 0.49 13.51
C VAL A 205 -7.14 1.64 14.29
N VAL A 206 -6.72 1.80 15.53
CA VAL A 206 -6.95 3.00 16.35
C VAL A 206 -5.60 3.64 16.58
N GLN A 207 -5.50 4.94 16.34
CA GLN A 207 -4.28 5.71 16.57
C GLN A 207 -4.64 6.89 17.47
N ASN A 208 -4.13 6.89 18.69
CA ASN A 208 -4.15 8.05 19.55
C ASN A 208 -2.75 8.69 19.59
N MET A 209 -2.67 9.90 19.01
CA MET A 209 -1.45 10.70 18.89
C MET A 209 -1.37 11.84 19.93
N GLU A 210 -2.20 11.83 20.98
CA GLU A 210 -2.15 12.84 22.06
C GLU A 210 -0.75 12.96 22.70
N ASN A 211 -0.01 11.85 22.75
CA ASN A 211 1.42 11.85 23.08
C ASN A 211 2.24 11.37 21.88
N PRO A 212 2.72 12.27 21.00
CA PRO A 212 3.43 11.86 19.80
C PRO A 212 4.77 11.14 20.07
N ALA A 213 5.35 11.30 21.27
CA ALA A 213 6.57 10.60 21.67
C ALA A 213 6.31 9.14 22.10
N ALA A 214 5.06 8.79 22.42
CA ALA A 214 4.63 7.44 22.76
C ALA A 214 3.15 7.27 22.34
N PRO A 215 2.89 7.15 21.03
CA PRO A 215 1.53 7.03 20.52
C PRO A 215 0.90 5.70 20.97
N ASP A 216 -0.39 5.74 21.35
CA ASP A 216 -1.16 4.54 21.62
C ASP A 216 -1.77 4.04 20.31
N ILE A 217 -1.22 2.93 19.80
CA ILE A 217 -1.63 2.33 18.53
C ILE A 217 -2.18 0.95 18.81
N LYS A 218 -3.45 0.75 18.46
CA LYS A 218 -4.14 -0.54 18.56
C LYS A 218 -4.46 -1.05 17.17
N GLY A 219 -4.08 -2.29 16.91
CA GLY A 219 -4.31 -2.96 15.64
C GLY A 219 -5.06 -4.26 15.85
N TYR A 220 -5.97 -4.56 14.93
CA TYR A 220 -6.66 -5.84 14.79
C TYR A 220 -6.66 -6.23 13.32
N LEU A 221 -6.18 -7.43 13.03
CA LEU A 221 -6.18 -8.06 11.72
C LEU A 221 -6.86 -9.42 11.83
N ALA A 222 -7.87 -9.68 11.00
CA ALA A 222 -8.46 -11.00 10.86
C ALA A 222 -8.22 -11.53 9.45
N LEU A 223 -7.62 -12.71 9.37
CA LEU A 223 -7.40 -13.47 8.14
C LEU A 223 -8.36 -14.66 8.12
N LYS A 224 -9.33 -14.62 7.21
CA LYS A 224 -10.47 -15.54 7.20
C LYS A 224 -10.06 -16.93 6.74
N GLY A 225 -10.32 -17.95 7.57
CA GLY A 225 -9.98 -19.34 7.29
C GLY A 225 -8.48 -19.70 7.43
N ALA A 226 -7.64 -18.77 7.90
CA ALA A 226 -6.20 -18.97 8.05
C ALA A 226 -5.79 -19.59 9.39
N GLY A 227 -6.73 -19.99 10.25
CA GLY A 227 -6.47 -20.53 11.59
C GLY A 227 -5.58 -21.77 11.62
N GLY A 228 -5.68 -22.62 10.59
CA GLY A 228 -4.85 -23.83 10.44
C GLY A 228 -3.34 -23.56 10.32
N LEU A 229 -2.93 -22.32 10.02
CA LEU A 229 -1.52 -21.93 10.05
C LEU A 229 -0.94 -22.00 11.46
N VAL A 230 -1.71 -21.64 12.48
CA VAL A 230 -1.22 -21.58 13.85
C VAL A 230 -0.88 -22.98 14.36
N GLU A 231 -1.72 -23.99 14.08
CA GLU A 231 -1.44 -25.38 14.47
C GLU A 231 -0.12 -25.89 13.89
N ARG A 232 0.21 -25.50 12.66
CA ARG A 232 1.46 -25.89 11.99
C ARG A 232 2.67 -25.07 12.45
N LEU A 233 2.47 -23.81 12.84
CA LEU A 233 3.53 -22.93 13.35
C LEU A 233 3.78 -23.11 14.86
N GLU A 234 2.82 -23.67 15.61
CA GLU A 234 2.89 -23.83 17.06
C GLU A 234 4.11 -24.59 17.57
N PRO A 235 4.54 -25.73 16.96
CA PRO A 235 5.75 -26.42 17.41
C PRO A 235 6.99 -25.54 17.38
N MET A 236 7.15 -24.74 16.32
CA MET A 236 8.24 -23.77 16.17
C MET A 236 8.12 -22.65 17.22
N MET A 237 6.93 -22.05 17.35
CA MET A 237 6.70 -20.97 18.32
C MET A 237 6.94 -21.44 19.76
N THR A 238 6.54 -22.67 20.11
CA THR A 238 6.78 -23.27 21.42
C THR A 238 8.27 -23.47 21.69
N GLN A 239 9.05 -23.90 20.68
CA GLN A 239 10.52 -23.97 20.81
C GLN A 239 11.16 -22.59 21.06
N MET A 240 10.54 -21.53 20.52
CA MET A 240 10.95 -20.14 20.75
C MET A 240 10.46 -19.58 22.10
N GLY A 241 9.73 -20.38 22.90
CA GLY A 241 9.26 -20.01 24.23
C GLY A 241 7.85 -19.41 24.28
N VAL A 242 7.12 -19.39 23.17
CA VAL A 242 5.71 -18.96 23.13
C VAL A 242 4.84 -20.00 23.81
N GLN A 243 3.86 -19.55 24.61
CA GLN A 243 2.89 -20.41 25.26
C GLN A 243 1.51 -20.21 24.66
N PHE A 244 0.89 -21.31 24.25
CA PHE A 244 -0.49 -21.35 23.80
C PHE A 244 -1.41 -21.69 24.96
N SER A 245 -2.55 -21.00 25.03
CA SER A 245 -3.60 -21.24 26.01
C SER A 245 -4.93 -21.43 25.28
N ASP A 246 -5.66 -22.46 25.65
CA ASP A 246 -7.03 -22.66 25.17
C ASP A 246 -7.99 -21.81 26.00
N THR A 247 -8.89 -21.12 25.31
CA THR A 247 -9.95 -20.28 25.88
C THR A 247 -11.30 -20.67 25.29
N ASP A 248 -12.40 -20.19 25.88
CA ASP A 248 -13.74 -20.43 25.36
C ASP A 248 -13.96 -19.88 23.92
N LYS A 249 -13.12 -18.94 23.48
CA LYS A 249 -13.20 -18.33 22.13
C LYS A 249 -12.28 -19.00 21.12
N GLY A 250 -11.28 -19.74 21.58
CA GLY A 250 -10.27 -20.32 20.72
C GLY A 250 -8.91 -20.45 21.38
N ARG A 251 -7.89 -20.68 20.56
CA ARG A 251 -6.51 -20.90 21.00
C ARG A 251 -5.72 -19.61 20.86
N VAL A 252 -5.13 -19.13 21.96
CA VAL A 252 -4.49 -17.81 22.05
C VAL A 252 -3.02 -17.95 22.44
N ALA A 253 -2.16 -17.09 21.91
CA ALA A 253 -0.78 -16.93 22.35
C ALA A 253 -0.36 -15.45 22.45
N ASP A 254 0.49 -15.17 23.43
CA ASP A 254 1.18 -13.89 23.58
C ASP A 254 2.59 -13.99 22.96
N LEU A 255 2.80 -13.22 21.89
CA LEU A 255 4.04 -13.11 21.13
C LEU A 255 4.77 -11.78 21.44
N SER A 256 4.31 -11.02 22.43
CA SER A 256 4.90 -9.71 22.80
C SER A 256 6.37 -9.82 23.22
N MET A 257 6.83 -11.01 23.58
CA MET A 257 8.25 -11.30 23.83
C MET A 257 9.16 -11.01 22.62
N PHE A 258 8.62 -10.98 21.40
CA PHE A 258 9.36 -10.63 20.17
C PHE A 258 9.38 -9.13 19.88
N LEU A 259 8.56 -8.34 20.58
CA LEU A 259 8.46 -6.89 20.42
C LEU A 259 9.10 -6.13 21.59
N GLN A 260 10.17 -6.65 22.17
CA GLN A 260 10.85 -6.00 23.29
C GLN A 260 11.28 -4.57 22.94
N GLY A 261 10.80 -3.61 23.73
CA GLY A 261 11.07 -2.19 23.54
C GLY A 261 10.04 -1.45 22.67
N ALA A 262 9.09 -2.15 22.06
CA ALA A 262 7.94 -1.51 21.42
C ALA A 262 6.84 -1.22 22.47
N PRO A 263 6.10 -0.11 22.33
CA PRO A 263 4.99 0.22 23.24
C PRO A 263 3.70 -0.55 22.93
N ILE A 264 3.79 -1.68 22.21
CA ILE A 264 2.64 -2.48 21.75
C ILE A 264 2.86 -3.96 22.06
N GLY A 265 1.76 -4.67 22.33
CA GLY A 265 1.78 -6.13 22.39
C GLY A 265 1.66 -6.76 21.00
N LEU A 266 1.83 -8.08 20.94
CA LEU A 266 1.48 -8.89 19.78
C LEU A 266 0.84 -10.17 20.27
N PHE A 267 -0.41 -10.38 19.89
CA PHE A 267 -1.20 -11.54 20.25
C PHE A 267 -1.73 -12.21 19.00
N VAL A 268 -1.83 -13.53 19.06
CA VAL A 268 -2.41 -14.36 18.01
C VAL A 268 -3.52 -15.19 18.61
N GLU A 269 -4.68 -15.24 17.94
CA GLU A 269 -5.82 -16.08 18.33
C GLU A 269 -6.35 -16.83 17.11
N VAL A 270 -6.62 -18.12 17.27
CA VAL A 270 -7.41 -18.91 16.32
C VAL A 270 -8.84 -18.97 16.84
N SER A 271 -9.78 -18.38 16.12
CA SER A 271 -11.19 -18.42 16.51
C SER A 271 -11.75 -19.84 16.33
N SER A 272 -12.32 -20.37 17.41
CA SER A 272 -12.95 -21.72 17.41
C SER A 272 -14.21 -21.80 16.54
N ASP A 273 -14.91 -20.69 16.32
CA ASP A 273 -16.17 -20.64 15.57
C ASP A 273 -15.97 -20.54 14.05
N SER A 274 -14.94 -19.81 13.62
CA SER A 274 -14.73 -19.47 12.20
C SER A 274 -13.44 -19.99 11.59
N ASN A 275 -12.53 -20.57 12.40
CA ASN A 275 -11.17 -20.92 11.97
C ASN A 275 -10.42 -19.71 11.38
N ASP A 276 -10.74 -18.51 11.87
CA ASP A 276 -10.02 -17.29 11.49
C ASP A 276 -8.75 -17.15 12.31
N LEU A 277 -7.69 -16.64 11.67
CA LEU A 277 -6.49 -16.18 12.35
C LEU A 277 -6.66 -14.70 12.70
N LEU A 278 -6.66 -14.40 13.98
CA LEU A 278 -6.71 -13.05 14.51
C LEU A 278 -5.32 -12.64 15.00
N ILE A 279 -4.90 -11.44 14.66
CA ILE A 279 -3.65 -10.82 15.13
C ILE A 279 -4.02 -9.46 15.69
N TYR A 280 -3.64 -9.17 16.93
CA TYR A 280 -3.96 -7.89 17.57
C TYR A 280 -2.87 -7.44 18.55
N THR A 281 -2.86 -6.15 18.87
CA THR A 281 -1.80 -5.54 19.69
C THR A 281 -2.16 -5.34 21.16
N ASP A 282 -3.44 -5.45 21.51
CA ASP A 282 -3.95 -5.27 22.88
C ASP A 282 -5.08 -6.27 23.16
N SER A 283 -4.85 -7.13 24.17
CA SER A 283 -5.73 -8.26 24.51
C SER A 283 -6.98 -7.86 25.30
N GLU A 284 -7.01 -6.69 25.92
CA GLU A 284 -8.22 -6.19 26.58
C GLU A 284 -9.07 -5.37 25.60
N TRP A 285 -8.44 -4.56 24.76
CA TRP A 285 -9.12 -3.79 23.71
C TRP A 285 -9.80 -4.68 22.67
N VAL A 286 -9.18 -5.78 22.23
CA VAL A 286 -9.82 -6.65 21.22
C VAL A 286 -11.17 -7.20 21.71
N LYS A 287 -11.35 -7.35 23.03
CA LYS A 287 -12.61 -7.81 23.65
C LYS A 287 -13.72 -6.76 23.59
N THR A 288 -13.37 -5.49 23.37
CA THR A 288 -14.35 -4.39 23.26
C THR A 288 -14.86 -4.19 21.84
N LEU A 289 -14.24 -4.81 20.83
CA LEU A 289 -14.71 -4.73 19.44
C LEU A 289 -16.16 -5.23 19.33
N GLY A 290 -16.99 -4.48 18.62
CA GLY A 290 -18.43 -4.74 18.49
C GLY A 290 -19.26 -4.44 19.74
N THR A 291 -18.66 -3.79 20.75
CA THR A 291 -19.36 -3.35 21.97
C THR A 291 -19.26 -1.83 22.11
N GLY A 292 -20.30 -1.18 22.66
CA GLY A 292 -20.31 0.26 22.86
C GLY A 292 -20.71 1.06 21.61
N GLU A 293 -20.23 2.30 21.51
CA GLU A 293 -20.47 3.18 20.37
C GLU A 293 -19.56 2.76 19.20
N GLY A 294 -20.18 2.42 18.07
CA GLY A 294 -19.47 1.89 16.90
C GLY A 294 -19.11 2.98 15.90
N LEU A 295 -18.09 2.70 15.08
CA LEU A 295 -17.68 3.58 13.98
C LEU A 295 -18.85 3.93 13.06
N VAL A 296 -19.70 2.95 12.75
CA VAL A 296 -20.86 3.09 11.86
C VAL A 296 -21.90 4.11 12.34
N ASP A 297 -21.92 4.39 13.65
CA ASP A 297 -22.83 5.36 14.25
C ASP A 297 -22.24 6.78 14.26
N SER A 298 -20.94 6.93 14.00
CA SER A 298 -20.28 8.24 14.00
C SER A 298 -20.69 9.10 12.80
N ALA A 299 -20.92 10.40 13.04
CA ALA A 299 -21.32 11.34 11.99
C ALA A 299 -20.26 11.46 10.87
N ALA A 300 -18.97 11.41 11.24
CA ALA A 300 -17.86 11.47 10.29
C ALA A 300 -17.88 10.27 9.34
N TYR A 301 -18.10 9.05 9.87
CA TYR A 301 -18.26 7.85 9.07
C TYR A 301 -19.48 7.95 8.15
N GLN A 302 -20.65 8.28 8.69
CA GLN A 302 -21.89 8.33 7.92
C GLN A 302 -21.82 9.34 6.77
N ARG A 303 -21.10 10.45 6.96
CA ARG A 303 -20.91 11.47 5.92
C ARG A 303 -20.20 10.92 4.67
N VAL A 304 -19.21 10.05 4.84
CA VAL A 304 -18.39 9.52 3.74
C VAL A 304 -18.78 8.10 3.31
N ALA A 305 -19.05 7.21 4.26
CA ALA A 305 -19.34 5.81 3.99
C ALA A 305 -20.85 5.52 3.84
N GLY A 306 -21.73 6.37 4.39
CA GLY A 306 -23.19 6.17 4.29
C GLY A 306 -23.77 6.31 2.87
N ARG A 307 -22.94 6.72 1.90
CA ARG A 307 -23.28 6.84 0.48
C ARG A 307 -22.72 5.69 -0.36
N LEU A 308 -21.84 4.87 0.20
CA LEU A 308 -21.26 3.69 -0.45
C LEU A 308 -22.26 2.52 -0.43
N PRO A 309 -22.10 1.51 -1.31
CA PRO A 309 -22.86 0.27 -1.19
C PRO A 309 -22.60 -0.41 0.17
N GLU A 310 -23.49 -1.30 0.62
CA GLU A 310 -23.29 -2.05 1.87
C GLU A 310 -22.28 -3.20 1.75
N ASP A 311 -21.98 -3.60 0.51
CA ASP A 311 -21.04 -4.64 0.15
C ASP A 311 -20.16 -4.25 -1.04
N ALA A 312 -18.92 -4.74 -1.04
CA ALA A 312 -17.93 -4.47 -2.08
C ALA A 312 -16.85 -5.57 -2.09
N ALA A 313 -16.08 -5.67 -3.17
CA ALA A 313 -14.89 -6.55 -3.21
C ALA A 313 -13.80 -6.06 -2.25
N PHE A 314 -13.67 -4.73 -2.14
CA PHE A 314 -12.76 -4.06 -1.23
C PHE A 314 -13.42 -2.81 -0.66
N TYR A 315 -13.16 -2.54 0.60
CA TYR A 315 -13.65 -1.39 1.34
C TYR A 315 -12.52 -0.83 2.19
N ALA A 316 -12.39 0.50 2.20
CA ALA A 316 -11.49 1.21 3.08
C ALA A 316 -12.17 2.45 3.65
N TYR A 317 -11.84 2.76 4.90
CA TYR A 317 -12.19 4.00 5.59
C TYR A 317 -10.96 4.53 6.33
N SER A 318 -10.84 5.85 6.34
CA SER A 318 -9.91 6.61 7.15
C SER A 318 -10.66 7.71 7.89
N SER A 319 -10.38 7.89 9.18
CA SER A 319 -10.88 9.03 9.96
C SER A 319 -10.22 10.35 9.57
N GLY A 320 -9.16 10.30 8.75
CA GLY A 320 -8.30 11.45 8.52
C GLY A 320 -7.24 11.62 9.60
N VAL A 321 -6.44 12.67 9.47
CA VAL A 321 -5.37 13.05 10.39
C VAL A 321 -5.51 14.53 10.72
N GLU A 322 -5.55 14.86 12.01
CA GLU A 322 -5.58 16.26 12.43
C GLU A 322 -4.23 16.94 12.14
N VAL A 323 -4.26 18.11 11.50
CA VAL A 323 -3.03 18.85 11.14
C VAL A 323 -2.20 19.18 12.38
N ASP A 324 -2.85 19.50 13.50
CA ASP A 324 -2.19 19.79 14.77
C ASP A 324 -1.37 18.60 15.30
N GLN A 325 -1.80 17.37 15.04
CA GLN A 325 -1.01 16.17 15.40
C GLN A 325 0.27 16.06 14.56
N LEU A 326 0.19 16.37 13.26
CA LEU A 326 1.35 16.41 12.36
C LEU A 326 2.33 17.53 12.76
N VAL A 327 1.79 18.68 13.17
CA VAL A 327 2.59 19.85 13.56
C VAL A 327 3.24 19.64 14.93
N GLY A 328 2.56 19.00 15.88
CA GLY A 328 3.11 18.69 17.21
C GLY A 328 4.38 17.84 17.16
N LEU A 329 4.56 17.01 16.13
CA LEU A 329 5.82 16.28 15.89
C LEU A 329 6.95 17.21 15.42
N LEU A 330 6.63 18.25 14.64
CA LEU A 330 7.61 19.23 14.14
C LEU A 330 8.05 20.19 15.24
N GLU A 331 7.15 20.53 16.17
CA GLU A 331 7.46 21.39 17.32
C GLU A 331 8.46 20.77 18.30
N GLN A 332 8.60 19.45 18.31
CA GLN A 332 9.63 18.75 19.08
C GLN A 332 11.05 18.98 18.53
N ASN A 333 11.18 19.53 17.31
CA ASN A 333 12.44 19.92 16.72
C ASN A 333 12.66 21.45 16.88
N PRO A 334 13.64 21.89 17.68
CA PRO A 334 13.89 23.31 17.95
C PRO A 334 14.13 24.16 16.69
N GLU A 335 14.67 23.57 15.62
CA GLU A 335 14.94 24.27 14.36
C GLU A 335 13.66 24.47 13.52
N MET A 336 12.65 23.61 13.69
CA MET A 336 11.41 23.62 12.92
C MET A 336 10.26 24.27 13.68
N ALA A 337 10.33 24.34 15.02
CA ALA A 337 9.30 24.93 15.87
C ALA A 337 8.95 26.38 15.48
N ALA A 338 9.93 27.19 15.08
CA ALA A 338 9.70 28.57 14.63
C ALA A 338 8.88 28.67 13.33
N PHE A 339 8.87 27.61 12.52
CA PHE A 339 8.12 27.52 11.27
C PHE A 339 6.83 26.72 11.41
N ALA A 340 6.55 26.12 12.57
CA ALA A 340 5.39 25.26 12.80
C ALA A 340 4.06 25.92 12.38
N PRO A 341 3.76 27.20 12.73
CA PRO A 341 2.53 27.84 12.28
C PRO A 341 2.44 28.04 10.76
N LEU A 342 3.58 28.31 10.09
CA LEU A 342 3.61 28.45 8.63
C LEU A 342 3.41 27.10 7.95
N ILE A 343 4.03 26.04 8.48
CA ILE A 343 3.90 24.67 7.98
C ILE A 343 2.47 24.17 8.20
N ALA A 344 1.88 24.41 9.37
CA ALA A 344 0.49 24.08 9.68
C ALA A 344 -0.46 24.67 8.63
N ASN A 345 -0.37 25.99 8.41
CA ASN A 345 -1.19 26.68 7.40
C ASN A 345 -0.98 26.13 5.98
N ALA A 346 0.27 25.82 5.61
CA ALA A 346 0.58 25.27 4.30
C ALA A 346 0.04 23.84 4.13
N VAL A 347 0.16 22.99 5.14
CA VAL A 347 -0.38 21.63 5.17
C VAL A 347 -1.90 21.66 5.14
N GLU A 348 -2.54 22.50 5.96
CA GLU A 348 -3.99 22.65 5.96
C GLU A 348 -4.51 23.15 4.59
N SER A 349 -3.86 24.17 4.02
CA SER A 349 -4.29 24.75 2.75
C SER A 349 -4.06 23.85 1.53
N LEU A 350 -3.02 23.02 1.54
CA LEU A 350 -2.66 22.16 0.39
C LEU A 350 -3.11 20.72 0.54
N LEU A 351 -3.15 20.21 1.77
CA LEU A 351 -3.36 18.81 2.09
C LEU A 351 -4.57 18.57 3.00
N GLY A 352 -5.20 19.62 3.56
CA GLY A 352 -6.32 19.46 4.51
C GLY A 352 -7.44 18.55 3.99
N GLY A 353 -7.78 18.65 2.70
CA GLY A 353 -8.74 17.76 2.05
C GLY A 353 -8.31 16.28 2.01
N PHE A 354 -7.02 16.00 1.86
CA PHE A 354 -6.44 14.64 1.89
C PHE A 354 -6.35 14.07 3.31
N LEU A 355 -6.30 14.96 4.30
CA LEU A 355 -6.25 14.61 5.71
C LEU A 355 -7.65 14.53 6.34
N ALA A 356 -8.71 14.90 5.61
CA ALA A 356 -10.08 14.75 6.06
C ALA A 356 -10.53 13.27 6.03
N PRO A 357 -11.60 12.90 6.76
CA PRO A 357 -12.19 11.57 6.67
C PRO A 357 -12.50 11.18 5.23
N SER A 358 -12.28 9.92 4.90
CA SER A 358 -12.58 9.37 3.58
C SER A 358 -13.00 7.91 3.64
N ALA A 359 -13.80 7.49 2.66
CA ALA A 359 -14.14 6.09 2.46
C ALA A 359 -14.16 5.74 0.97
N SER A 360 -13.85 4.49 0.65
CA SER A 360 -13.98 3.95 -0.70
C SER A 360 -14.46 2.51 -0.70
N ALA A 361 -15.13 2.14 -1.78
CA ALA A 361 -15.59 0.79 -2.06
C ALA A 361 -15.28 0.44 -3.53
N THR A 362 -14.67 -0.73 -3.74
CA THR A 362 -14.39 -1.26 -5.07
C THR A 362 -15.34 -2.42 -5.37
N TYR A 363 -16.07 -2.34 -6.48
CA TYR A 363 -17.02 -3.35 -6.92
C TYR A 363 -16.99 -3.51 -8.43
N ARG A 364 -17.54 -4.62 -8.94
CA ARG A 364 -17.66 -4.87 -10.37
C ARG A 364 -19.09 -4.66 -10.85
N GLU A 365 -19.23 -4.01 -12.00
CA GLU A 365 -20.48 -3.84 -12.74
C GLU A 365 -20.23 -4.21 -14.20
N GLY A 366 -20.69 -5.38 -14.64
CA GLY A 366 -20.35 -5.90 -15.97
C GLY A 366 -18.83 -6.06 -16.14
N ASP A 367 -18.28 -5.41 -17.16
CA ASP A 367 -16.84 -5.41 -17.45
C ASP A 367 -16.09 -4.25 -16.76
N ALA A 368 -16.77 -3.45 -15.94
CA ALA A 368 -16.18 -2.32 -15.23
C ALA A 368 -15.81 -2.70 -13.79
N LEU A 369 -14.54 -2.54 -13.43
CA LEU A 369 -14.09 -2.47 -12.04
C LEU A 369 -14.16 -1.01 -11.57
N ILE A 370 -15.04 -0.73 -10.63
CA ILE A 370 -15.37 0.63 -10.17
C ILE A 370 -14.90 0.77 -8.73
N THR A 371 -14.01 1.73 -8.48
CA THR A 371 -13.70 2.23 -7.14
C THR A 371 -14.41 3.56 -6.97
N GLU A 372 -15.41 3.58 -6.09
CA GLU A 372 -16.15 4.77 -5.71
C GLU A 372 -15.74 5.18 -4.30
N GLY A 373 -15.47 6.46 -4.10
CA GLY A 373 -15.10 6.98 -2.79
C GLY A 373 -15.60 8.40 -2.56
N TYR A 374 -15.67 8.76 -1.29
CA TYR A 374 -16.02 10.08 -0.82
C TYR A 374 -14.89 10.61 0.06
N SER A 375 -14.35 11.78 -0.27
CA SER A 375 -13.23 12.38 0.45
C SER A 375 -13.25 13.90 0.37
N GLY A 376 -12.44 14.54 1.22
CA GLY A 376 -12.29 16.00 1.25
C GLY A 376 -11.49 16.60 0.07
N PHE A 377 -11.14 15.78 -0.93
CA PHE A 377 -10.35 16.19 -2.09
C PHE A 377 -10.93 15.60 -3.38
N SER A 378 -10.76 16.29 -4.50
CA SER A 378 -11.04 15.77 -5.84
C SER A 378 -9.81 15.10 -6.46
N TYR A 379 -9.98 14.28 -7.49
CA TYR A 379 -8.85 13.78 -8.29
C TYR A 379 -8.10 14.90 -9.00
N LYS A 380 -8.76 16.03 -9.29
CA LYS A 380 -8.09 17.23 -9.78
C LYS A 380 -7.08 17.76 -8.74
N ASP A 381 -7.46 17.81 -7.47
CA ASP A 381 -6.56 18.22 -6.39
C ASP A 381 -5.41 17.23 -6.25
N ALA A 382 -5.68 15.92 -6.35
CA ALA A 382 -4.66 14.88 -6.31
C ALA A 382 -3.62 15.05 -7.44
N VAL A 383 -4.08 15.26 -8.67
CA VAL A 383 -3.20 15.52 -9.81
C VAL A 383 -2.42 16.83 -9.65
N ALA A 384 -3.04 17.87 -9.09
CA ALA A 384 -2.40 19.17 -8.86
C ALA A 384 -1.30 19.12 -7.79
N VAL A 385 -1.41 18.22 -6.81
CA VAL A 385 -0.42 18.07 -5.73
C VAL A 385 0.73 17.14 -6.11
N LEU A 386 0.58 16.22 -7.08
CA LEU A 386 1.67 15.32 -7.52
C LEU A 386 3.01 16.04 -7.83
N PRO A 387 3.05 17.18 -8.57
CA PRO A 387 4.29 17.92 -8.79
C PRO A 387 4.91 18.48 -7.52
N VAL A 388 4.07 18.90 -6.55
CA VAL A 388 4.49 19.46 -5.26
C VAL A 388 4.99 18.36 -4.32
N GLY A 389 4.38 17.18 -4.34
CA GLY A 389 4.85 16.01 -3.57
C GLY A 389 6.21 15.50 -4.04
N ILE A 390 6.47 15.49 -5.36
CA ILE A 390 7.78 15.14 -5.92
C ILE A 390 8.82 16.23 -5.59
N ALA A 391 8.47 17.51 -5.74
CA ALA A 391 9.38 18.62 -5.40
C ALA A 391 9.65 18.73 -3.88
N GLY A 392 8.64 18.48 -3.05
CA GLY A 392 8.72 18.46 -1.59
C GLY A 392 9.49 17.25 -1.06
N GLY A 393 9.29 16.06 -1.63
CA GLY A 393 10.08 14.87 -1.31
C GLY A 393 11.55 15.01 -1.70
N VAL A 394 11.85 15.63 -2.84
CA VAL A 394 13.22 15.99 -3.24
C VAL A 394 13.79 17.10 -2.34
N GLY A 395 12.96 18.06 -1.91
CA GLY A 395 13.36 19.13 -0.99
C GLY A 395 13.72 18.63 0.42
N ILE A 396 12.92 17.70 0.96
CA ILE A 396 13.18 17.06 2.26
C ILE A 396 14.43 16.16 2.18
N ALA A 397 14.59 15.39 1.09
CA ALA A 397 15.79 14.59 0.88
C ALA A 397 17.07 15.45 0.76
N ALA A 398 17.00 16.58 0.03
CA ALA A 398 18.11 17.51 -0.11
C ALA A 398 18.42 18.26 1.21
N ALA A 399 17.40 18.57 2.02
CA ALA A 399 17.56 19.15 3.35
C ALA A 399 18.21 18.15 4.32
N ALA A 400 17.75 16.89 4.33
CA ALA A 400 18.34 15.81 5.13
C ALA A 400 19.80 15.52 4.74
N GLU A 401 20.13 15.59 3.45
CA GLU A 401 21.51 15.43 2.97
C GLU A 401 22.42 16.62 3.37
N LYS A 402 21.87 17.85 3.36
CA LYS A 402 22.58 19.04 3.87
C LYS A 402 22.79 18.99 5.39
N MET A 403 21.82 18.50 6.17
CA MET A 403 21.97 18.31 7.61
C MET A 403 23.02 17.24 7.94
N LYS A 404 23.05 16.13 7.20
CA LYS A 404 24.12 15.11 7.32
C LYS A 404 25.50 15.68 7.02
N LYS A 405 25.63 16.52 5.99
CA LYS A 405 26.90 17.20 5.67
C LYS A 405 27.30 18.22 6.75
N ALA A 406 26.35 18.96 7.31
CA ALA A 406 26.61 19.89 8.40
C ALA A 406 27.11 19.19 9.68
N GLN A 407 26.53 18.04 10.05
CA GLN A 407 26.99 17.22 11.19
C GLN A 407 28.37 16.58 10.94
N SER A 408 28.71 16.22 9.70
CA SER A 408 30.05 15.69 9.37
C SER A 408 31.16 16.75 9.44
N TRP A 409 30.81 18.03 9.38
CA TRP A 409 31.76 19.14 9.48
C TRP A 409 31.97 19.61 10.93
N SER A 410 31.01 19.37 11.84
CA SER A 410 31.15 19.70 13.27
C SER A 410 31.86 18.63 14.11
N GLY A 411 32.09 17.43 13.57
CA GLY A 411 32.77 16.33 14.27
C GLY A 411 34.30 16.26 14.10
N GLY A 412 34.91 17.25 13.44
CA GLY A 412 36.31 17.21 13.00
C GLY A 412 37.22 18.27 13.59
N SER A 413 37.09 18.60 14.88
CA SER A 413 38.05 19.49 15.55
C SER A 413 38.00 19.40 17.08
N ALA A 414 38.39 18.25 17.63
CA ALA A 414 38.89 18.16 19.00
C ALA A 414 39.63 16.83 19.22
N ASP A 415 40.92 16.78 18.89
CA ASP A 415 41.86 16.01 19.72
C ASP A 415 43.31 16.40 19.48
N GLY A 416 44.08 16.55 20.57
CA GLY A 416 45.54 16.62 20.54
C GLY A 416 46.19 17.85 21.19
N GLY A 417 45.98 18.05 22.50
CA GLY A 417 46.84 18.97 23.24
C GLY A 417 46.53 19.09 24.73
N THR A 418 47.03 18.17 25.55
CA THR A 418 47.82 18.43 26.77
C THR A 418 48.01 17.15 27.60
N SER A 419 49.27 16.83 27.89
CA SER A 419 49.64 16.03 29.07
C SER A 419 50.76 16.78 29.80
N GLU A 420 50.42 17.39 30.93
CA GLU A 420 51.35 17.92 31.91
C GLU A 420 51.89 16.76 32.78
N GLY A 421 53.20 16.73 32.98
CA GLY A 421 53.88 15.95 34.00
C GLY A 421 54.76 16.90 34.82
N ALA A 422 54.55 16.89 36.13
CA ALA A 422 55.12 17.81 37.10
C ALA A 422 56.54 17.41 37.56
N GLY A 423 57.37 18.44 37.81
CA GLY A 423 58.09 18.68 39.07
C GLY A 423 59.21 17.74 39.53
N GLU A 424 60.44 18.23 39.43
CA GLU A 424 61.52 18.03 40.42
C GLU A 424 62.43 19.28 40.38
N ASP A 425 62.46 20.06 41.46
CA ASP A 425 63.68 20.64 42.01
C ASP A 425 63.39 21.24 43.40
N SER A 426 64.26 20.86 44.33
CA SER A 426 64.26 21.10 45.77
C SER A 426 64.68 22.51 46.17
N GLU A 427 63.98 23.12 47.14
CA GLU A 427 64.50 23.64 48.43
C GLU A 427 63.39 24.28 49.28
#